data_AF-A0A933X5Y0-F1
#
_entry.id   AF-A0A933X5Y0-F1
#
_cell.length_a   1.000
_cell.length_b   1.000
_cell.length_c   1.000
_cell.angle_alpha   90.00
_cell.angle_beta   90.00
_cell.angle_gamma   90.00
#
_symmetry.space_group_name_H-M   'P 1'
#
loop_
_entity.id
_entity.type
_entity.pdbx_description
1 polymer ?
#
loop_
_entity_poly.entity_id
_entity_poly.type
_entity_poly.pdbx_seq_one_letter_code
_entity_poly.pdbx_strand_id
1 'polypeptide(L)'
;MNQNYIQRRCATNVMTKKLKEFLERVKPWQGFIAIVVGVVGAIYGTTAWIRTSAQNAVLDEKFLATLTFRVRPVCIFDTRGAIEADLGASEYIYGIRVIPAPQIYGYEIVVNAKRHLAYPPLITGLDADLFPQTVTRGKLHDWSIILSPQSTAPSILAENRLNTNEVHRFKLEILH
;
A
#
# COMPACT_ATOMS: atom_id res chain seq x y z
N MET A 1 -33.95 -71.78 22.04
CA MET A 1 -34.16 -71.18 20.70
C MET A 1 -34.53 -69.71 20.90
N ASN A 2 -33.67 -68.79 20.45
CA ASN A 2 -33.61 -67.41 20.96
C ASN A 2 -34.51 -66.46 20.14
N GLN A 3 -35.66 -66.04 20.71
CA GLN A 3 -36.68 -65.21 20.04
C GLN A 3 -36.15 -63.84 19.55
N ASN A 4 -35.03 -63.36 20.08
CA ASN A 4 -34.42 -62.09 19.68
C ASN A 4 -33.84 -62.08 18.25
N TYR A 5 -33.56 -63.24 17.66
CA TYR A 5 -32.97 -63.31 16.32
C TYR A 5 -33.97 -63.08 15.18
N ILE A 6 -35.27 -63.36 15.41
CA ILE A 6 -36.32 -63.24 14.39
C ILE A 6 -36.81 -61.79 14.27
N GLN A 7 -36.93 -61.06 15.39
CA GLN A 7 -37.35 -59.65 15.36
C GLN A 7 -36.34 -58.73 14.65
N ARG A 8 -35.03 -58.96 14.80
CA ARG A 8 -33.99 -58.13 14.16
C ARG A 8 -33.94 -58.28 12.63
N ARG A 9 -34.29 -59.45 12.08
CA ARG A 9 -34.38 -59.65 10.61
C ARG A 9 -35.64 -59.05 9.99
N CYS A 10 -36.72 -58.90 10.76
CA CYS A 10 -37.96 -58.31 10.26
C CYS A 10 -37.84 -56.78 10.16
N ALA A 11 -37.25 -56.12 11.16
CA ALA A 11 -37.04 -54.67 11.16
C ALA A 11 -36.10 -54.18 10.04
N THR A 12 -35.05 -54.94 9.73
CA THR A 12 -34.08 -54.61 8.67
C THR A 12 -34.67 -54.75 7.26
N ASN A 13 -35.55 -55.72 7.03
CA ASN A 13 -36.25 -55.87 5.75
C ASN A 13 -37.31 -54.80 5.49
N VAL A 14 -37.98 -54.32 6.54
CA VAL A 14 -38.97 -53.23 6.41
C VAL A 14 -38.27 -51.89 6.14
N MET A 15 -37.15 -51.62 6.82
CA MET A 15 -36.40 -50.37 6.62
C MET A 15 -35.78 -50.27 5.21
N THR A 16 -35.25 -51.39 4.70
CA THR A 16 -34.66 -51.45 3.35
C THR A 16 -35.69 -51.34 2.23
N LYS A 17 -36.91 -51.85 2.41
CA LYS A 17 -38.02 -51.64 1.46
C LYS A 17 -38.46 -50.17 1.41
N LYS A 18 -38.67 -49.53 2.57
CA LYS A 18 -39.06 -48.10 2.62
C LYS A 18 -37.98 -47.18 2.03
N LEU A 19 -36.70 -47.51 2.25
CA LEU A 19 -35.59 -46.75 1.66
C LEU A 19 -35.54 -46.89 0.13
N LYS A 20 -35.79 -48.11 -0.39
CA LYS A 20 -35.86 -48.36 -1.84
C LYS A 20 -37.03 -47.64 -2.50
N GLU A 21 -38.22 -47.67 -1.91
CA GLU A 21 -39.39 -46.92 -2.40
C GLU A 21 -39.14 -45.41 -2.38
N PHE A 22 -38.49 -44.90 -1.33
CA PHE A 22 -38.13 -43.48 -1.26
C PHE A 22 -37.08 -43.10 -2.33
N LEU A 23 -36.07 -43.94 -2.54
CA LEU A 23 -35.04 -43.74 -3.57
C LEU A 23 -35.62 -43.81 -4.99
N GLU A 24 -36.55 -44.72 -5.27
CA GLU A 24 -37.23 -44.78 -6.57
C GLU A 24 -38.13 -43.57 -6.83
N ARG A 25 -38.73 -43.01 -5.77
CA ARG A 25 -39.52 -41.77 -5.86
C ARG A 25 -38.68 -40.52 -6.07
N VAL A 26 -37.43 -40.52 -5.61
CA VAL A 26 -36.48 -39.39 -5.74
C VAL A 26 -35.64 -39.47 -7.01
N LYS A 27 -35.43 -40.66 -7.60
CA LYS A 27 -34.75 -40.87 -8.90
C LYS A 27 -35.16 -39.87 -10.01
N PRO A 28 -36.46 -39.59 -10.27
CA PRO A 28 -36.83 -38.64 -11.32
C PRO A 28 -36.44 -37.17 -11.00
N TRP A 29 -36.26 -36.83 -9.72
CA TRP A 29 -35.89 -35.48 -9.28
C TRP A 29 -34.38 -35.26 -9.17
N GLN A 30 -33.58 -36.34 -9.19
CA GLN A 30 -32.11 -36.24 -9.13
C GLN A 30 -31.54 -35.43 -10.30
N GLY A 31 -32.09 -35.59 -11.50
CA GLY A 31 -31.65 -34.81 -12.67
C GLY A 31 -31.90 -33.32 -12.51
N PHE A 32 -33.08 -32.94 -11.98
CA PHE A 32 -33.42 -31.54 -11.73
C PHE A 32 -32.53 -30.92 -10.64
N ILE A 33 -32.30 -31.63 -9.54
CA ILE A 33 -31.42 -31.16 -8.46
C ILE A 33 -29.98 -30.99 -8.96
N ALA A 34 -29.47 -31.92 -9.76
CA ALA A 34 -28.12 -31.83 -10.33
C ALA A 34 -27.95 -30.60 -11.24
N ILE A 35 -28.96 -30.29 -12.06
CA ILE A 35 -28.96 -29.10 -12.92
C ILE A 35 -28.96 -27.82 -12.07
N VAL A 36 -29.82 -27.73 -11.06
CA VAL A 36 -29.90 -26.56 -10.18
C VAL A 36 -28.58 -26.33 -9.44
N VAL A 37 -28.00 -27.38 -8.86
CA VAL A 37 -26.70 -27.30 -8.16
C VAL A 37 -25.58 -26.91 -9.14
N GLY A 38 -25.58 -27.45 -10.36
CA GLY A 38 -24.61 -27.09 -11.39
C GLY A 38 -24.69 -25.62 -11.80
N VAL A 39 -25.90 -25.09 -12.00
CA VAL A 39 -26.13 -23.67 -12.35
C VAL A 39 -25.70 -22.75 -11.22
N VAL A 40 -26.10 -23.06 -9.97
CA VAL A 40 -25.69 -22.28 -8.80
C VAL A 40 -24.17 -22.32 -8.63
N GLY A 41 -23.56 -23.50 -8.75
CA GLY A 41 -22.10 -23.66 -8.69
C GLY A 41 -21.37 -22.86 -9.78
N ALA A 42 -21.90 -22.84 -11.01
CA ALA A 42 -21.35 -22.06 -12.11
C ALA A 42 -21.43 -20.54 -11.84
N ILE A 43 -22.55 -20.05 -11.29
CA ILE A 43 -22.73 -18.62 -10.95
C ILE A 43 -21.77 -18.21 -9.82
N TYR A 44 -21.69 -19.00 -8.74
CA TYR A 44 -20.78 -18.70 -7.64
C TYR A 44 -19.30 -18.85 -8.04
N GLY A 45 -18.97 -19.82 -8.88
CA GLY A 45 -17.61 -20.02 -9.40
C GLY A 45 -17.16 -18.87 -10.30
N THR A 46 -18.02 -18.41 -11.21
CA THR A 46 -17.71 -17.28 -12.09
C THR A 46 -17.57 -15.97 -11.32
N THR A 47 -18.47 -15.69 -10.37
CA THR A 47 -18.37 -14.47 -9.54
C THR A 47 -17.13 -14.48 -8.64
N ALA A 48 -16.76 -15.62 -8.06
CA ALA A 48 -15.52 -15.76 -7.30
C ALA A 48 -14.29 -15.51 -8.19
N TRP A 49 -14.23 -16.12 -9.38
CA TRP A 49 -13.10 -15.96 -10.30
C TRP A 49 -12.93 -14.52 -10.80
N ILE A 50 -14.03 -13.82 -11.09
CA ILE A 50 -14.01 -12.39 -11.44
C ILE A 50 -13.45 -11.57 -10.26
N ARG A 51 -13.90 -11.84 -9.03
CA ARG A 51 -13.44 -11.12 -7.84
C ARG A 51 -11.95 -11.35 -7.58
N THR A 52 -11.46 -12.59 -7.71
CA THR A 52 -10.04 -12.90 -7.53
C THR A 52 -9.18 -12.30 -8.63
N SER A 53 -9.65 -12.33 -9.88
CA SER A 53 -8.93 -11.73 -11.02
C SER A 53 -8.87 -10.21 -10.91
N ALA A 54 -9.96 -9.57 -10.49
CA ALA A 54 -9.98 -8.13 -10.24
C ALA A 54 -9.08 -7.74 -9.06
N GLN A 55 -9.08 -8.50 -7.97
CA GLN A 55 -8.18 -8.24 -6.83
C GLN A 55 -6.72 -8.39 -7.23
N ASN A 56 -6.38 -9.42 -8.01
CA ASN A 56 -5.01 -9.62 -8.49
C ASN A 56 -4.58 -8.54 -9.50
N ALA A 57 -5.50 -8.02 -10.32
CA ALA A 57 -5.20 -6.93 -11.24
C ALA A 57 -5.03 -5.57 -10.52
N VAL A 58 -5.79 -5.33 -9.45
CA VAL A 58 -5.68 -4.09 -8.63
C VAL A 58 -4.45 -4.13 -7.73
N LEU A 59 -4.01 -5.31 -7.30
CA LEU A 59 -2.80 -5.52 -6.51
C LEU A 59 -1.53 -5.71 -7.34
N ASP A 60 -1.61 -5.58 -8.67
CA ASP A 60 -0.44 -5.65 -9.52
C ASP A 60 0.51 -4.49 -9.15
N GLU A 61 1.73 -4.83 -8.74
CA GLU A 61 2.74 -3.92 -8.21
C GLU A 61 3.02 -2.76 -9.19
N LYS A 62 2.90 -3.03 -10.49
CA LYS A 62 3.01 -2.03 -11.56
C LYS A 62 1.88 -0.99 -11.53
N PHE A 63 0.66 -1.40 -11.21
CA PHE A 63 -0.47 -0.47 -11.10
C PHE A 63 -0.33 0.42 -9.88
N LEU A 64 0.06 -0.14 -8.74
CA LEU A 64 0.33 0.63 -7.52
C LEU A 64 1.49 1.61 -7.72
N ALA A 65 2.58 1.21 -8.38
CA ALA A 65 3.69 2.10 -8.73
C ALA A 65 3.27 3.25 -9.67
N THR A 66 2.39 2.95 -10.64
CA THR A 66 1.86 3.97 -11.56
C THR A 66 0.89 4.93 -10.86
N LEU A 67 0.08 4.42 -9.94
CA LEU A 67 -0.82 5.22 -9.11
C LEU A 67 -0.04 6.13 -8.16
N THR A 68 0.96 5.61 -7.45
CA THR A 68 1.77 6.42 -6.52
C THR A 68 2.50 7.54 -7.25
N PHE A 69 3.04 7.27 -8.44
CA PHE A 69 3.63 8.29 -9.32
C PHE A 69 2.67 9.44 -9.64
N ARG A 70 1.37 9.16 -9.74
CA ARG A 70 0.34 10.14 -10.12
C ARG A 70 -0.36 10.81 -8.94
N VAL A 71 -0.45 10.13 -7.80
CA VAL A 71 -1.19 10.61 -6.63
C VAL A 71 -0.30 11.45 -5.70
N ARG A 72 0.97 11.10 -5.54
CA ARG A 72 1.92 11.88 -4.74
C ARG A 72 3.35 11.56 -5.17
N PRO A 73 3.92 12.35 -6.10
CA PRO A 73 5.31 12.18 -6.51
C PRO A 73 6.26 12.40 -5.34
N VAL A 74 7.21 11.49 -5.17
CA VAL A 74 8.20 11.50 -4.09
C VAL A 74 9.59 11.30 -4.67
N CYS A 75 10.61 11.92 -4.09
CA CYS A 75 11.99 11.48 -4.29
C CYS A 75 12.78 11.47 -2.98
N ILE A 76 13.81 10.65 -2.93
CA ILE A 76 14.78 10.58 -1.85
C ILE A 76 16.11 11.07 -2.39
N PHE A 77 16.73 12.01 -1.68
CA PHE A 77 18.02 12.59 -2.05
C PHE A 77 18.91 12.77 -0.83
N ASP A 78 20.21 12.84 -1.06
CA ASP A 78 21.21 12.99 0.00
C ASP A 78 21.62 14.45 0.23
N THR A 79 22.43 14.68 1.27
CA THR A 79 23.07 15.98 1.57
C THR A 79 23.94 16.56 0.45
N ARG A 80 24.31 15.75 -0.56
CA ARG A 80 25.07 16.19 -1.74
C ARG A 80 24.14 16.60 -2.88
N GLY A 81 22.83 16.43 -2.72
CA GLY A 81 21.82 16.67 -3.75
C GLY A 81 21.71 15.53 -4.77
N ALA A 82 22.33 14.38 -4.52
CA ALA A 82 22.19 13.20 -5.37
C ALA A 82 20.85 12.51 -5.08
N ILE A 83 20.09 12.19 -6.13
CA ILE A 83 18.81 11.50 -6.02
C ILE A 83 19.09 9.99 -5.91
N GLU A 84 18.73 9.38 -4.79
CA GLU A 84 18.87 7.94 -4.55
C GLU A 84 17.66 7.15 -5.07
N ALA A 85 16.47 7.71 -4.95
CA ALA A 85 15.23 7.10 -5.43
C ALA A 85 14.27 8.18 -5.96
N ASP A 86 13.63 7.91 -7.10
CA ASP A 86 12.65 8.79 -7.70
C ASP A 86 11.36 8.03 -8.01
N LEU A 87 10.26 8.52 -7.45
CA LEU A 87 8.90 8.03 -7.62
C LEU A 87 8.05 9.10 -8.33
N GLY A 88 8.64 9.79 -9.31
CA GLY A 88 7.98 10.74 -10.21
C GLY A 88 8.17 12.21 -9.90
N ALA A 89 8.96 12.55 -8.89
CA ALA A 89 9.25 13.94 -8.56
C ALA A 89 10.08 14.63 -9.66
N SER A 90 10.89 13.88 -10.41
CA SER A 90 11.69 14.44 -11.53
C SER A 90 10.86 15.06 -12.64
N GLU A 91 9.59 14.69 -12.83
CA GLU A 91 8.73 15.36 -13.81
C GLU A 91 8.39 16.81 -13.41
N TYR A 92 8.47 17.11 -12.12
CA TYR A 92 8.09 18.39 -11.54
C TYR A 92 9.30 19.24 -11.16
N ILE A 93 10.47 18.63 -10.94
CA ILE A 93 11.66 19.28 -10.39
C ILE A 93 12.81 19.19 -11.40
N TYR A 94 13.52 20.31 -11.57
CA TYR A 94 14.73 20.39 -12.40
C TYR A 94 15.95 19.89 -11.63
N GLY A 95 16.06 20.27 -10.35
CA GLY A 95 17.11 19.83 -9.46
C GLY A 95 16.87 20.27 -8.03
N ILE A 96 17.63 19.67 -7.12
CA ILE A 96 17.60 19.96 -5.69
C ILE A 96 19.01 20.36 -5.29
N ARG A 97 19.14 21.45 -4.54
CA ARG A 97 20.40 21.90 -3.98
C ARG A 97 20.30 21.89 -2.47
N VAL A 98 21.23 21.21 -1.82
CA VAL A 98 21.34 21.16 -0.36
C VAL A 98 22.53 22.00 0.06
N ILE A 99 22.30 22.98 0.93
CA ILE A 99 23.31 23.89 1.46
C ILE A 99 23.35 23.68 2.98
N PRO A 100 24.47 23.24 3.56
CA PRO A 100 24.58 23.12 5.01
C PRO A 100 24.50 24.50 5.65
N ALA A 101 23.68 24.62 6.69
CA ALA A 101 23.44 25.85 7.44
C ALA A 101 23.87 25.66 8.91
N PRO A 102 25.19 25.69 9.19
CA PRO A 102 25.72 25.35 10.52
C PRO A 102 25.24 26.30 11.63
N GLN A 103 24.94 27.56 11.29
CA GLN A 103 24.43 28.57 12.22
C GLN A 103 23.08 28.21 12.88
N ILE A 104 22.27 27.39 12.21
CA ILE A 104 20.97 26.90 12.72
C ILE A 104 21.00 25.39 12.98
N TYR A 105 22.19 24.78 12.97
CA TYR A 105 22.37 23.33 13.08
C TYR A 105 21.47 22.56 12.11
N GLY A 106 21.43 22.97 10.84
CA GLY A 106 20.51 22.39 9.87
C GLY A 106 20.94 22.55 8.42
N TYR A 107 19.96 22.53 7.52
CA TYR A 107 20.16 22.57 6.07
C TYR A 107 19.19 23.54 5.41
N GLU A 108 19.68 24.30 4.46
CA GLU A 108 18.84 24.99 3.49
C GLU A 108 18.73 24.13 2.24
N ILE A 109 17.50 23.80 1.85
CA ILE A 109 17.21 23.00 0.67
C ILE A 109 16.46 23.86 -0.32
N VAL A 110 17.06 24.04 -1.50
CA VAL A 110 16.47 24.77 -2.61
C VAL A 110 15.98 23.78 -3.66
N VAL A 111 14.68 23.82 -3.91
CA VAL A 111 14.00 22.96 -4.89
C VAL A 111 13.63 23.81 -6.10
N ASN A 112 14.20 23.48 -7.26
CA ASN A 112 13.92 24.19 -8.50
C ASN A 112 12.82 23.47 -9.27
N ALA A 113 11.61 24.02 -9.31
CA ALA A 113 10.49 23.38 -10.00
C ALA A 113 10.47 23.71 -11.51
N LYS A 114 10.16 22.71 -12.34
CA LYS A 114 9.96 22.85 -13.81
C LYS A 114 8.70 23.63 -14.15
N ARG A 115 7.71 23.60 -13.26
CA ARG A 115 6.41 24.28 -13.38
C ARG A 115 6.03 24.92 -12.06
N HIS A 116 5.10 25.87 -12.10
CA HIS A 116 4.57 26.46 -10.87
C HIS A 116 3.90 25.38 -9.99
N LEU A 117 4.42 25.20 -8.77
CA LEU A 117 3.77 24.42 -7.72
C LEU A 117 2.89 25.35 -6.89
N ALA A 118 1.62 24.98 -6.69
CA ALA A 118 0.66 25.74 -5.89
C ALA A 118 1.02 25.74 -4.40
N TYR A 119 1.57 24.62 -3.93
CA TYR A 119 1.98 24.41 -2.55
C TYR A 119 3.49 24.19 -2.49
N PRO A 120 4.14 24.52 -1.36
CA PRO A 120 5.52 24.17 -1.15
C PRO A 120 5.68 22.63 -1.13
N PRO A 121 6.76 22.09 -1.71
CA PRO A 121 7.10 20.69 -1.53
C PRO A 121 7.39 20.41 -0.06
N LEU A 122 6.94 19.26 0.43
CA LEU A 122 7.24 18.82 1.78
C LEU A 122 8.59 18.14 1.80
N ILE A 123 9.44 18.51 2.75
CA ILE A 123 10.73 17.85 2.96
C ILE A 123 10.80 17.32 4.38
N THR A 124 11.25 16.08 4.52
CA THR A 124 11.41 15.40 5.80
C THR A 124 12.79 14.74 5.85
N GLY A 125 13.52 14.92 6.94
CA GLY A 125 14.74 14.15 7.20
C GLY A 125 14.41 12.69 7.46
N LEU A 126 15.12 11.77 6.79
CA LEU A 126 14.94 10.33 7.01
C LEU A 126 15.86 9.81 8.11
N ASP A 127 17.11 10.29 8.10
CA ASP A 127 18.16 9.83 9.01
C ASP A 127 18.52 10.89 10.07
N ALA A 128 17.76 11.99 10.13
CA ALA A 128 17.97 13.08 11.07
C ALA A 128 16.64 13.73 11.48
N ASP A 129 16.53 14.09 12.75
CA ASP A 129 15.34 14.73 13.33
C ASP A 129 15.32 16.23 13.00
N LEU A 130 15.09 16.51 11.71
CA LEU A 130 15.12 17.84 11.11
C LEU A 130 13.74 18.21 10.57
N PHE A 131 13.28 19.39 10.95
CA PHE A 131 11.94 19.87 10.62
C PHE A 131 12.00 21.19 9.85
N PRO A 132 11.06 21.43 8.92
CA PRO A 132 10.98 22.70 8.21
C PRO A 132 10.60 23.83 9.16
N GLN A 133 11.54 24.72 9.44
CA GLN A 133 11.36 25.91 10.25
C GLN A 133 10.82 27.07 9.43
N THR A 134 11.27 27.18 8.18
CA THR A 134 10.87 28.28 7.29
C THR A 134 10.78 27.75 5.86
N VAL A 135 9.71 28.12 5.19
CA VAL A 135 9.47 27.78 3.79
C VAL A 135 9.16 29.05 3.04
N THR A 136 10.02 29.39 2.10
CA THR A 136 9.92 30.62 1.31
C THR A 136 9.91 30.29 -0.16
N ARG A 137 9.13 31.07 -0.91
CA ARG A 137 9.17 30.99 -2.36
C ARG A 137 10.38 31.80 -2.86
N GLY A 138 11.23 31.14 -3.64
CA GLY A 138 12.38 31.74 -4.28
C GLY A 138 12.02 32.51 -5.55
N LYS A 139 13.02 32.72 -6.42
CA LYS A 139 12.80 33.33 -7.74
C LYS A 139 12.05 32.35 -8.65
N LEU A 140 11.17 32.85 -9.52
CA LEU A 140 10.39 32.05 -10.48
C LEU A 140 9.50 30.97 -9.81
N HIS A 141 9.93 29.71 -9.88
CA HIS A 141 9.23 28.52 -9.40
C HIS A 141 10.03 27.77 -8.32
N ASP A 142 11.07 28.41 -7.77
CA ASP A 142 11.92 27.80 -6.78
C ASP A 142 11.29 27.91 -5.38
N TRP A 143 11.63 26.95 -4.52
CA TRP A 143 11.27 26.94 -3.10
C TRP A 143 12.55 26.80 -2.27
N SER A 144 12.76 27.67 -1.30
CA SER A 144 13.82 27.54 -0.29
C SER A 144 13.20 27.12 1.04
N ILE A 145 13.67 25.99 1.55
CA ILE A 145 13.17 25.33 2.75
C ILE A 145 14.33 25.20 3.72
N ILE A 146 14.17 25.80 4.90
CA ILE A 146 15.16 25.76 5.96
C ILE A 146 14.73 24.69 6.96
N LEU A 147 15.54 23.65 7.08
CA LEU A 147 15.37 22.57 8.04
C LEU A 147 16.25 22.80 9.27
N SER A 148 15.70 22.67 10.47
CA SER A 148 16.44 22.71 11.73
C SER A 148 15.86 21.73 12.76
N PRO A 149 16.61 21.34 13.80
CA PRO A 149 16.14 20.43 14.84
C PRO A 149 15.01 21.07 15.65
N GLN A 150 14.08 20.25 16.16
CA GLN A 150 12.94 20.74 16.95
C GLN A 150 13.35 21.34 18.32
N SER A 151 14.55 21.05 18.81
CA SER A 151 14.96 21.43 20.17
C SER A 151 15.30 22.92 20.28
N THR A 152 14.57 23.62 21.16
CA THR A 152 14.86 24.98 21.65
C THR A 152 16.03 25.03 22.64
N ALA A 153 16.64 23.90 23.00
CA ALA A 153 17.74 23.83 23.97
C ALA A 153 19.10 23.60 23.28
N PRO A 154 19.91 24.66 23.06
CA PRO A 154 21.21 24.55 22.39
C PRO A 154 22.24 23.70 23.17
N SER A 155 22.03 23.46 24.47
CA SER A 155 22.97 22.73 25.33
C SER A 155 22.99 21.21 25.07
N ILE A 156 21.92 20.61 24.56
CA ILE A 156 21.87 19.17 24.21
C ILE A 156 22.38 18.94 22.76
N LEU A 157 22.27 19.96 21.90
CA LEU A 157 22.83 19.95 20.54
C LEU A 157 24.35 20.17 20.52
N ALA A 158 24.94 20.73 21.58
CA ALA A 158 26.38 20.94 21.69
C ALA A 158 27.19 19.63 21.73
N GLU A 159 26.58 18.52 22.21
CA GLU A 159 27.20 17.19 22.22
C GLU A 159 27.05 16.46 20.88
N ASN A 160 25.94 16.68 20.16
CA ASN A 160 25.72 16.21 18.79
C ASN A 160 26.03 17.32 17.78
N ARG A 161 27.33 17.65 17.64
CA ARG A 161 27.77 18.54 16.55
C ARG A 161 27.29 17.96 15.22
N LEU A 162 26.59 18.77 14.43
CA LEU A 162 26.17 18.40 13.08
C LEU A 162 27.41 18.05 12.26
N ASN A 163 27.65 16.75 12.08
CA ASN A 163 28.82 16.27 11.38
C ASN A 163 28.58 16.47 9.89
N THR A 164 29.15 17.53 9.32
CA THR A 164 28.99 17.84 7.89
C THR A 164 29.59 16.78 6.96
N ASN A 165 30.35 15.82 7.49
CA ASN A 165 30.85 14.68 6.73
C ASN A 165 29.85 13.51 6.70
N GLU A 166 28.82 13.54 7.54
CA GLU A 166 27.77 12.54 7.58
C GLU A 166 26.76 12.79 6.46
N VAL A 167 26.42 11.72 5.74
CA VAL A 167 25.48 11.79 4.63
C VAL A 167 24.09 11.55 5.19
N HIS A 168 23.32 12.62 5.36
CA HIS A 168 21.90 12.51 5.69
C HIS A 168 21.05 12.38 4.42
N ARG A 169 19.94 11.66 4.54
CA ARG A 169 18.91 11.56 3.49
C ARG A 169 17.68 12.36 3.82
N PHE A 170 17.07 12.85 2.76
CA PHE A 170 15.84 13.64 2.81
C PHE A 170 14.83 13.04 1.85
N LYS A 171 13.57 13.04 2.28
CA LYS A 171 12.43 12.71 1.45
C LYS A 171 11.74 14.00 1.03
N LEU A 172 11.58 14.20 -0.26
CA LEU A 172 10.75 15.27 -0.82
C LEU A 172 9.44 14.69 -1.34
N GLU A 173 8.33 15.35 -1.00
CA GLU A 173 7.00 15.03 -1.50
C GLU A 173 6.38 16.25 -2.19
N ILE A 174 5.84 16.05 -3.37
CA ILE A 174 5.16 17.11 -4.13
C ILE A 174 3.66 17.02 -3.88
N LEU A 175 3.08 18.14 -3.47
CA LEU A 175 1.64 18.29 -3.29
C LEU A 175 1.04 18.83 -4.60
N HIS A 176 -0.09 18.25 -5.04
CA HIS A 176 -0.86 18.66 -6.22
C HIS A 176 -2.07 19.50 -5.84
#